data_AF-A0A7K2MI10-F1
#
_entry.id   AF-A0A7K2MI10-F1
#
_cell.length_a   1.000
_cell.length_b   1.000
_cell.length_c   1.000
_cell.angle_alpha   90.00
_cell.angle_beta   90.00
_cell.angle_gamma   90.00
#
_symmetry.space_group_name_H-M   'P 1'
#
loop_
_entity.id
_entity.type
_entity.pdbx_description
1 polymer ?
#
loop_
_entity_poly.entity_id
_entity_poly.type
_entity_poly.pdbx_seq_one_letter_code
_entity_poly.pdbx_strand_id
1 'polypeptide(L)'
;KPVDLVVGLIHEIRARFPDLDPAAVDDIVLGVVGPVGDQGSDIARIAAIAAGLPDTVAGVQENRFCASGLEAVNLAAAKVRSGWEDLVLAGGVESMSRVPMASDGGAWFNDPMTNLATNFVPQGIGADLIATIEGFSRRDVDEYAALSQERAATAWKEGRFERSVVPVRDRAGLTVLDHDEHPRPGTTADSLGKLKPSFADIGELGGFDAVALQKYHWVEKIDHVHHAGNSSGIVDGASLVAIGSKEVGDRYGLRPRARIVSAAVSGSEPTIMLTGPAPATRKALAKAGLTIDDIDLVEINEAFAA
;
A
#
# COMPACT_ATOMS: atom_id res chain seq x y z
N LYS A 1 -2.75 14.35 -12.12
CA LYS A 1 -1.80 13.33 -12.64
C LYS A 1 -0.87 12.92 -11.49
N PRO A 2 -0.30 11.70 -11.46
CA PRO A 2 0.40 11.16 -10.28
C PRO A 2 1.53 12.06 -9.77
N VAL A 3 2.33 12.67 -10.64
CA VAL A 3 3.37 13.62 -10.20
C VAL A 3 2.80 14.82 -9.43
N ASP A 4 1.63 15.34 -9.83
CA ASP A 4 1.01 16.49 -9.14
C ASP A 4 0.48 16.09 -7.74
N LEU A 5 0.11 14.81 -7.54
CA LEU A 5 -0.29 14.29 -6.22
C LEU A 5 0.89 14.36 -5.24
N VAL A 6 2.08 13.94 -5.67
CA VAL A 6 3.30 14.01 -4.85
C VAL A 6 3.74 15.45 -4.63
N VAL A 7 3.76 16.27 -5.69
CA VAL A 7 4.14 17.68 -5.61
C VAL A 7 3.25 18.45 -4.62
N GLY A 8 1.93 18.18 -4.63
CA GLY A 8 1.00 18.76 -3.68
C GLY A 8 1.37 18.45 -2.22
N LEU A 9 1.78 17.22 -1.93
CA LEU A 9 2.24 16.82 -0.59
C LEU A 9 3.59 17.45 -0.21
N ILE A 10 4.53 17.58 -1.15
CA ILE A 10 5.79 18.30 -0.90
C ILE A 10 5.50 19.77 -0.55
N HIS A 11 4.60 20.42 -1.27
CA HIS A 11 4.20 21.79 -0.97
C HIS A 11 3.51 21.91 0.40
N GLU A 12 2.66 20.94 0.77
CA GLU A 12 2.05 20.92 2.09
C GLU A 12 3.09 20.76 3.21
N ILE A 13 4.11 19.90 3.04
CA ILE A 13 5.21 19.76 4.01
C ILE A 13 5.94 21.10 4.17
N ARG A 14 6.27 21.77 3.06
CA ARG A 14 6.92 23.09 3.08
C ARG A 14 6.04 24.16 3.73
N ALA A 15 4.73 24.12 3.50
CA ALA A 15 3.78 25.04 4.13
C ALA A 15 3.69 24.83 5.66
N ARG A 16 3.75 23.57 6.11
CA ARG A 16 3.76 23.22 7.54
C ARG A 16 5.08 23.55 8.23
N PHE A 17 6.19 23.53 7.49
CA PHE A 17 7.54 23.76 8.00
C PHE A 17 8.28 24.79 7.13
N PRO A 18 7.88 26.08 7.16
CA PRO A 18 8.45 27.11 6.29
C PRO A 18 9.94 27.40 6.57
N ASP A 19 10.41 27.10 7.77
CA ASP A 19 11.79 27.31 8.21
C ASP A 19 12.70 26.08 7.96
N LEU A 20 12.14 24.97 7.47
CA LEU A 20 12.93 23.82 7.04
C LEU A 20 13.65 24.17 5.73
N ASP A 21 14.98 24.19 5.76
CA ASP A 21 15.78 24.35 4.56
C ASP A 21 15.50 23.19 3.60
N PRO A 22 14.99 23.44 2.39
CA PRO A 22 14.74 22.38 1.40
C PRO A 22 15.99 21.58 1.04
N ALA A 23 17.19 22.17 1.18
CA ALA A 23 18.45 21.48 0.92
C ALA A 23 18.82 20.47 2.02
N ALA A 24 18.10 20.46 3.14
CA ALA A 24 18.27 19.46 4.19
C ALA A 24 17.65 18.10 3.85
N VAL A 25 16.79 18.02 2.83
CA VAL A 25 16.25 16.75 2.36
C VAL A 25 17.28 16.09 1.46
N ASP A 26 17.80 14.95 1.88
CA ASP A 26 18.82 14.24 1.11
C ASP A 26 18.21 13.44 -0.04
N ASP A 27 17.05 12.82 0.19
CA ASP A 27 16.42 11.92 -0.77
C ASP A 27 14.89 11.86 -0.65
N ILE A 28 14.24 11.48 -1.75
CA ILE A 28 12.82 11.12 -1.81
C ILE A 28 12.71 9.67 -2.28
N VAL A 29 12.20 8.79 -1.41
CA VAL A 29 11.98 7.37 -1.71
C VAL A 29 10.48 7.16 -1.96
N LEU A 30 10.10 6.78 -3.18
CA LEU A 30 8.69 6.50 -3.51
C LEU A 30 8.50 5.06 -3.97
N GLY A 31 7.56 4.38 -3.32
CA GLY A 31 7.01 3.12 -3.81
C GLY A 31 6.01 3.35 -4.94
N VAL A 32 6.20 2.68 -6.09
CA VAL A 32 5.35 2.77 -7.28
C VAL A 32 5.29 1.40 -7.96
N VAL A 33 4.09 0.81 -8.06
CA VAL A 33 3.95 -0.58 -8.54
C VAL A 33 3.89 -0.63 -10.06
N GLY A 34 3.23 0.32 -10.71
CA GLY A 34 3.21 0.45 -12.17
C GLY A 34 4.08 1.58 -12.70
N PRO A 35 5.43 1.50 -12.68
CA PRO A 35 6.32 2.61 -13.02
C PRO A 35 6.49 2.82 -14.53
N VAL A 36 5.38 3.03 -15.24
CA VAL A 36 5.30 3.22 -16.68
C VAL A 36 4.46 4.45 -17.02
N GLY A 37 4.70 5.05 -18.19
CA GLY A 37 3.93 6.20 -18.65
C GLY A 37 4.01 7.38 -17.68
N ASP A 38 2.85 7.85 -17.20
CA ASP A 38 2.75 8.97 -16.24
C ASP A 38 3.49 8.72 -14.91
N GLN A 39 3.85 7.48 -14.61
CA GLN A 39 4.53 7.04 -13.39
C GLN A 39 5.96 6.53 -13.63
N GLY A 40 6.44 6.59 -14.87
CA GLY A 40 7.79 6.13 -15.21
C GLY A 40 8.87 7.20 -14.98
N SER A 41 10.08 6.87 -15.44
CA SER A 41 11.23 7.79 -15.44
C SER A 41 11.61 8.33 -14.06
N ASP A 42 11.55 7.47 -13.03
CA ASP A 42 11.87 7.82 -11.64
C ASP A 42 11.03 9.02 -11.14
N ILE A 43 9.74 8.75 -10.92
CA ILE A 43 8.79 9.79 -10.52
C ILE A 43 9.15 10.47 -9.19
N ALA A 44 9.97 9.85 -8.33
CA ALA A 44 10.46 10.47 -7.11
C ALA A 44 11.36 11.67 -7.42
N ARG A 45 12.36 11.47 -8.29
CA ARG A 45 13.24 12.56 -8.74
C ARG A 45 12.48 13.60 -9.55
N ILE A 46 11.56 13.18 -10.41
CA ILE A 46 10.73 14.12 -11.19
C ILE A 46 9.83 14.97 -10.29
N ALA A 47 9.25 14.40 -9.22
CA ALA A 47 8.46 15.14 -8.26
C ALA A 47 9.30 16.17 -7.49
N ALA A 48 10.53 15.82 -7.07
CA ALA A 48 11.45 16.75 -6.42
C ALA A 48 11.73 17.99 -7.29
N ILE A 49 12.09 17.76 -8.56
CA ILE A 49 12.35 18.82 -9.54
C ILE A 49 11.09 19.65 -9.81
N ALA A 50 9.94 18.99 -10.02
CA ALA A 50 8.68 19.66 -10.31
C ALA A 50 8.16 20.50 -9.13
N ALA A 51 8.47 20.12 -7.89
CA ALA A 51 8.17 20.89 -6.68
C ALA A 51 9.16 22.04 -6.41
N GLY A 52 10.19 22.19 -7.26
CA GLY A 52 11.23 23.21 -7.12
C GLY A 52 12.14 22.99 -5.91
N LEU A 53 12.36 21.74 -5.51
CA LEU A 53 13.39 21.41 -4.53
C LEU A 53 14.79 21.60 -5.13
N PRO A 54 15.83 21.83 -4.30
CA PRO A 54 17.20 21.97 -4.78
C PRO A 54 17.67 20.78 -5.61
N ASP A 55 18.56 21.02 -6.58
CA ASP A 55 19.10 19.99 -7.46
C ASP A 55 19.81 18.84 -6.70
N THR A 56 20.25 19.13 -5.46
CA THR A 56 20.88 18.18 -4.54
C THR A 56 19.93 17.14 -3.97
N VAL A 57 18.62 17.41 -3.91
CA VAL A 57 17.63 16.49 -3.32
C VAL A 57 17.44 15.29 -4.23
N ALA A 58 17.98 14.13 -3.87
CA ALA A 58 17.88 12.92 -4.68
C ALA A 58 16.43 12.42 -4.81
N GLY A 59 16.25 11.42 -5.66
CA GLY A 59 15.01 10.68 -5.75
C GLY A 59 15.30 9.24 -6.17
N VAL A 60 14.51 8.32 -5.63
CA VAL A 60 14.50 6.93 -6.07
C VAL A 60 13.09 6.35 -6.01
N GLN A 61 12.71 5.75 -7.13
CA GLN A 61 11.51 4.96 -7.26
C GLN A 61 11.83 3.47 -7.03
N GLU A 62 11.02 2.79 -6.23
CA GLU A 62 11.15 1.36 -5.95
C GLU A 62 9.81 0.62 -6.08
N ASN A 63 9.86 -0.70 -6.21
CA ASN A 63 8.68 -1.55 -6.35
C ASN A 63 8.86 -2.85 -5.54
N ARG A 64 8.07 -2.97 -4.48
CA ARG A 64 7.82 -4.20 -3.71
C ARG A 64 6.33 -4.55 -3.72
N PHE A 65 5.68 -4.42 -4.87
CA PHE A 65 4.24 -4.63 -5.05
C PHE A 65 3.43 -3.84 -4.00
N CYS A 66 2.41 -4.45 -3.40
CA CYS A 66 1.51 -3.81 -2.43
C CYS A 66 2.25 -3.18 -1.23
N ALA A 67 3.47 -3.63 -0.91
CA ALA A 67 4.24 -3.14 0.22
C ALA A 67 5.12 -1.92 -0.11
N SER A 68 5.17 -1.45 -1.36
CA SER A 68 6.14 -0.42 -1.80
C SER A 68 6.08 0.85 -0.94
N GLY A 69 4.90 1.37 -0.62
CA GLY A 69 4.79 2.57 0.23
C GLY A 69 5.44 2.39 1.63
N LEU A 70 5.29 1.21 2.24
CA LEU A 70 5.91 0.90 3.53
C LEU A 70 7.39 0.52 3.39
N GLU A 71 7.79 -0.08 2.27
CA GLU A 71 9.19 -0.35 1.98
C GLU A 71 9.99 0.93 1.78
N ALA A 72 9.42 1.94 1.12
CA ALA A 72 10.02 3.27 1.04
C ALA A 72 10.31 3.85 2.44
N VAL A 73 9.37 3.70 3.38
CA VAL A 73 9.55 4.10 4.79
C VAL A 73 10.67 3.28 5.46
N ASN A 74 10.73 1.96 5.22
CA ASN A 74 11.79 1.10 5.76
C ASN A 74 13.17 1.48 5.22
N LEU A 75 13.29 1.77 3.92
CA LEU A 75 14.53 2.17 3.26
C LEU A 75 15.00 3.53 3.77
N ALA A 76 14.10 4.51 3.88
CA ALA A 76 14.41 5.81 4.48
C ALA A 76 14.88 5.67 5.92
N ALA A 77 14.21 4.85 6.73
CA ALA A 77 14.65 4.56 8.10
C ALA A 77 16.03 3.88 8.14
N ALA A 78 16.33 2.97 7.21
CA ALA A 78 17.62 2.31 7.12
C ALA A 78 18.74 3.29 6.73
N LYS A 79 18.48 4.20 5.77
CA LYS A 79 19.40 5.27 5.36
C LYS A 79 19.73 6.24 6.50
N VAL A 80 18.71 6.67 7.24
CA VAL A 80 18.92 7.52 8.43
C VAL A 80 19.69 6.75 9.51
N ARG A 81 19.35 5.48 9.75
CA ARG A 81 20.03 4.65 10.75
C ARG A 81 21.47 4.29 10.38
N SER A 82 21.85 4.30 9.11
CA SER A 82 23.25 4.11 8.71
C SER A 82 24.12 5.34 8.97
N GLY A 83 23.50 6.50 9.22
CA GLY A 83 24.18 7.78 9.39
C GLY A 83 24.72 8.36 8.08
N TRP A 84 24.19 7.90 6.94
CA TRP A 84 24.56 8.45 5.62
C TRP A 84 23.62 9.55 5.17
N GLU A 85 22.35 9.49 5.57
CA GLU A 85 21.36 10.54 5.31
C GLU A 85 20.81 11.07 6.64
N ASP A 86 20.46 12.36 6.67
CA ASP A 86 19.91 13.03 7.84
C ASP A 86 18.37 13.12 7.77
N LEU A 87 17.82 13.43 6.59
CA LEU A 87 16.37 13.62 6.39
C LEU A 87 15.93 13.11 5.02
N VAL A 88 14.97 12.18 5.01
CA VAL A 88 14.43 11.54 3.82
C VAL A 88 12.91 11.69 3.81
N LEU A 89 12.35 12.03 2.64
CA LEU A 89 10.90 11.94 2.41
C LEU A 89 10.58 10.56 1.84
N ALA A 90 9.64 9.84 2.44
CA ALA A 90 9.29 8.49 2.05
C ALA A 90 7.78 8.32 1.87
N GLY A 91 7.36 7.51 0.91
CA GLY A 91 5.95 7.18 0.73
C GLY A 91 5.71 6.46 -0.58
N GLY A 92 4.65 6.81 -1.29
CA GLY A 92 4.33 6.19 -2.56
C GLY A 92 3.27 6.96 -3.33
N VAL A 93 3.13 6.62 -4.61
CA VAL A 93 2.10 7.17 -5.49
C VAL A 93 1.63 6.10 -6.46
N GLU A 94 0.32 6.03 -6.63
CA GLU A 94 -0.32 5.18 -7.62
C GLU A 94 -1.57 5.90 -8.14
N SER A 95 -1.75 5.92 -9.45
CA SER A 95 -2.92 6.48 -10.14
C SER A 95 -3.51 5.39 -11.01
N MET A 96 -4.16 4.42 -10.38
CA MET A 96 -4.68 3.21 -11.03
C MET A 96 -5.74 3.51 -12.10
N SER A 97 -6.41 4.66 -12.03
CA SER A 97 -7.34 5.11 -13.09
C SER A 97 -6.64 5.52 -14.38
N ARG A 98 -5.34 5.87 -14.31
CA ARG A 98 -4.51 6.34 -15.43
C ARG A 98 -3.48 5.31 -15.86
N VAL A 99 -2.87 4.64 -14.90
CA VAL A 99 -1.90 3.56 -15.10
C VAL A 99 -2.48 2.31 -14.42
N PRO A 100 -3.30 1.51 -15.14
CA PRO A 100 -3.91 0.32 -14.58
C PRO A 100 -2.89 -0.65 -14.00
N MET A 101 -3.30 -1.42 -12.98
CA MET A 101 -2.50 -2.51 -12.43
C MET A 101 -1.98 -3.44 -13.55
N ALA A 102 -0.73 -3.88 -13.43
CA ALA A 102 -0.01 -4.71 -14.41
C ALA A 102 0.33 -4.04 -15.76
N SER A 103 0.18 -2.72 -15.90
CA SER A 103 0.60 -1.98 -17.11
C SER A 103 2.11 -2.08 -17.40
N ASP A 104 2.92 -2.34 -16.38
CA ASP A 104 4.38 -2.52 -16.46
C ASP A 104 4.79 -3.91 -16.97
N GLY A 105 3.86 -4.86 -17.05
CA GLY A 105 4.16 -6.24 -17.43
C GLY A 105 5.02 -6.95 -16.38
N GLY A 106 5.69 -8.03 -16.78
CA GLY A 106 6.68 -8.68 -15.92
C GLY A 106 6.88 -10.15 -16.27
N ALA A 107 8.09 -10.66 -16.06
CA ALA A 107 8.43 -12.05 -16.37
C ALA A 107 7.53 -13.05 -15.63
N TRP A 108 7.10 -12.71 -14.41
CA TRP A 108 6.32 -13.62 -13.57
C TRP A 108 5.04 -14.11 -14.24
N PHE A 109 4.33 -13.23 -14.97
CA PHE A 109 3.09 -13.60 -15.67
C PHE A 109 3.21 -13.59 -17.19
N ASN A 110 4.08 -12.76 -17.79
CA ASN A 110 4.21 -12.66 -19.26
C ASN A 110 5.17 -13.68 -19.89
N ASP A 111 6.18 -14.17 -19.16
CA ASP A 111 7.08 -15.20 -19.69
C ASP A 111 6.52 -16.59 -19.38
N PRO A 112 6.12 -17.39 -20.39
CA PRO A 112 5.43 -18.67 -20.16
C PRO A 112 6.24 -19.66 -19.32
N MET A 113 7.57 -19.68 -19.48
CA MET A 113 8.42 -20.61 -18.75
C MET A 113 8.55 -20.22 -17.27
N THR A 114 8.72 -18.94 -16.98
CA THR A 114 8.74 -18.41 -15.61
C THR A 114 7.38 -18.54 -14.94
N ASN A 115 6.30 -18.22 -15.64
CA ASN A 115 4.92 -18.36 -15.17
C ASN A 115 4.64 -19.82 -14.74
N LEU A 116 4.96 -20.79 -15.61
CA LEU A 116 4.81 -22.21 -15.31
C LEU A 116 5.71 -22.65 -14.14
N ALA A 117 6.98 -22.25 -14.13
CA ALA A 117 7.94 -22.64 -13.08
C ALA A 117 7.57 -22.10 -11.70
N THR A 118 6.85 -20.98 -11.65
CA THR A 118 6.45 -20.32 -10.40
C THR A 118 5.02 -20.62 -9.97
N ASN A 119 4.26 -21.37 -10.77
CA ASN A 119 2.83 -21.65 -10.55
C ASN A 119 2.05 -20.35 -10.30
N PHE A 120 2.20 -19.38 -11.21
CA PHE A 120 1.54 -18.09 -11.08
C PHE A 120 0.03 -18.24 -10.95
N VAL A 121 -0.53 -17.59 -9.94
CA VAL A 121 -1.97 -17.54 -9.66
C VAL A 121 -2.32 -16.09 -9.30
N PRO A 122 -3.39 -15.52 -9.87
CA PRO A 122 -3.86 -14.18 -9.49
C PRO A 122 -4.22 -14.10 -8.01
N GLN A 123 -3.89 -12.97 -7.37
CA GLN A 123 -4.09 -12.75 -5.94
C GLN A 123 -5.51 -13.04 -5.43
N GLY A 124 -6.56 -12.77 -6.23
CA GLY A 124 -7.94 -13.04 -5.84
C GLY A 124 -8.25 -14.53 -5.66
N ILE A 125 -7.61 -15.40 -6.46
CA ILE A 125 -7.71 -16.85 -6.31
C ILE A 125 -6.97 -17.31 -5.04
N GLY A 126 -5.81 -16.71 -4.75
CA GLY A 126 -5.09 -16.94 -3.49
C GLY A 126 -5.94 -16.57 -2.26
N ALA A 127 -6.68 -15.46 -2.33
CA ALA A 127 -7.59 -15.04 -1.26
C ALA A 127 -8.77 -16.00 -1.07
N ASP A 128 -9.42 -16.42 -2.16
CA ASP A 128 -10.48 -17.44 -2.12
C ASP A 128 -9.97 -18.79 -1.60
N LEU A 129 -8.73 -19.16 -1.94
CA LEU A 129 -8.07 -20.35 -1.41
C LEU A 129 -7.81 -20.25 0.10
N ILE A 130 -7.38 -19.08 0.61
CA ILE A 130 -7.26 -18.85 2.07
C ILE A 130 -8.61 -19.05 2.74
N ALA A 131 -9.66 -18.40 2.23
CA ALA A 131 -11.02 -18.56 2.77
C ALA A 131 -11.47 -20.03 2.79
N THR A 132 -11.18 -20.77 1.72
CA THR A 132 -11.50 -22.20 1.60
C THR A 132 -10.76 -23.04 2.64
N ILE A 133 -9.46 -22.81 2.84
CA ILE A 133 -8.61 -23.60 3.76
C ILE A 133 -8.96 -23.30 5.22
N GLU A 134 -9.15 -22.03 5.56
CA GLU A 134 -9.43 -21.59 6.93
C GLU A 134 -10.92 -21.70 7.29
N GLY A 135 -11.79 -21.97 6.31
CA GLY A 135 -13.23 -22.14 6.51
C GLY A 135 -13.98 -20.82 6.70
N PHE A 136 -13.48 -19.71 6.16
CA PHE A 136 -14.19 -18.44 6.15
C PHE A 136 -15.29 -18.47 5.09
N SER A 137 -16.54 -18.39 5.54
CA SER A 137 -17.68 -18.34 4.66
C SER A 137 -17.80 -16.99 3.97
N ARG A 138 -18.60 -16.95 2.90
CA ARG A 138 -19.03 -15.69 2.27
C ARG A 138 -19.58 -14.67 3.26
N ARG A 139 -20.28 -15.13 4.30
CA ARG A 139 -20.84 -14.24 5.32
C ARG A 139 -19.74 -13.60 6.17
N ASP A 140 -18.73 -14.36 6.55
CA ASP A 140 -17.64 -13.88 7.41
C ASP A 140 -16.85 -12.76 6.73
N VAL A 141 -16.48 -12.96 5.45
CA VAL A 141 -15.75 -11.96 4.66
C VAL A 141 -16.58 -10.70 4.39
N ASP A 142 -17.91 -10.84 4.24
CA ASP A 142 -18.82 -9.71 4.06
C ASP A 142 -19.06 -8.94 5.37
N GLU A 143 -19.03 -9.61 6.52
CA GLU A 143 -19.10 -8.96 7.83
C GLU A 143 -17.84 -8.16 8.14
N TYR A 144 -16.66 -8.70 7.81
CA TYR A 144 -15.39 -7.96 7.92
C TYR A 144 -15.42 -6.69 7.04
N ALA A 145 -15.85 -6.83 5.79
CA ALA A 145 -15.94 -5.72 4.86
C ALA A 145 -16.93 -4.63 5.32
N ALA A 146 -18.10 -5.01 5.86
CA ALA A 146 -19.06 -4.07 6.43
C ALA A 146 -18.47 -3.34 7.64
N LEU A 147 -17.72 -4.03 8.50
CA LEU A 147 -17.04 -3.43 9.64
C LEU A 147 -15.98 -2.41 9.22
N SER A 148 -15.22 -2.69 8.16
CA SER A 148 -14.25 -1.73 7.59
C SER A 148 -14.95 -0.45 7.13
N GLN A 149 -16.08 -0.56 6.41
CA GLN A 149 -16.88 0.58 5.98
C GLN A 149 -17.41 1.42 7.16
N GLU A 150 -17.88 0.75 8.23
CA GLU A 150 -18.34 1.42 9.45
C GLU A 150 -17.20 2.17 10.15
N ARG A 151 -16.03 1.54 10.30
CA ARG A 151 -14.85 2.15 10.93
C ARG A 151 -14.34 3.35 10.15
N ALA A 152 -14.27 3.24 8.82
CA ALA A 152 -13.88 4.35 7.95
C ALA A 152 -14.85 5.53 8.07
N ALA A 153 -16.15 5.27 7.99
CA ALA A 153 -17.19 6.30 8.14
C ALA A 153 -17.12 6.98 9.52
N THR A 154 -16.88 6.19 10.57
CA THR A 154 -16.73 6.70 11.95
C THR A 154 -15.49 7.58 12.08
N ALA A 155 -14.34 7.15 11.54
CA ALA A 155 -13.10 7.92 11.60
C ALA A 155 -13.21 9.28 10.88
N TRP A 156 -13.88 9.31 9.73
CA TRP A 156 -14.20 10.54 9.02
C TRP A 156 -15.15 11.44 9.81
N LYS A 157 -16.24 10.87 10.35
CA LYS A 157 -17.23 11.62 11.17
C LYS A 157 -16.60 12.24 12.43
N GLU A 158 -15.63 11.56 13.03
CA GLU A 158 -14.91 12.02 14.22
C GLU A 158 -13.73 12.94 13.92
N GLY A 159 -13.47 13.26 12.64
CA GLY A 159 -12.39 14.18 12.25
C GLY A 159 -10.98 13.60 12.44
N ARG A 160 -10.84 12.27 12.55
CA ARG A 160 -9.52 11.62 12.81
C ARG A 160 -8.50 11.88 11.69
N PHE A 161 -8.98 12.17 10.48
CA PHE A 161 -8.15 12.39 9.29
C PHE A 161 -7.90 13.87 8.95
N GLU A 162 -8.53 14.82 9.65
CA GLU A 162 -8.51 16.26 9.31
C GLU A 162 -7.10 16.85 9.16
N ARG A 163 -6.13 16.32 9.91
CA ARG A 163 -4.75 16.82 9.91
C ARG A 163 -3.82 16.11 8.92
N SER A 164 -4.28 15.00 8.33
CA SER A 164 -3.43 14.09 7.56
C SER A 164 -3.89 13.93 6.11
N VAL A 165 -5.18 14.05 5.82
CA VAL A 165 -5.68 14.09 4.44
C VAL A 165 -5.56 15.52 3.92
N VAL A 166 -4.76 15.68 2.87
CA VAL A 166 -4.51 16.98 2.23
C VAL A 166 -5.39 17.07 1.00
N PRO A 167 -6.32 18.03 0.90
CA PRO A 167 -7.17 18.18 -0.27
C PRO A 167 -6.36 18.37 -1.55
N VAL A 168 -6.71 17.63 -2.60
CA VAL A 168 -6.16 17.81 -3.93
C VAL A 168 -6.76 19.07 -4.53
N ARG A 169 -5.91 19.98 -5.02
CA ARG A 169 -6.32 21.25 -5.63
C ARG A 169 -5.81 21.35 -7.06
N ASP A 170 -6.57 22.05 -7.90
CA ASP A 170 -6.14 22.39 -9.25
C ASP A 170 -5.15 23.58 -9.25
N ARG A 171 -4.70 24.00 -10.44
CA ARG A 171 -3.77 25.12 -10.60
C ARG A 171 -4.35 26.48 -10.20
N ALA A 172 -5.68 26.62 -10.15
CA ALA A 172 -6.37 27.82 -9.68
C ALA A 172 -6.63 27.78 -8.17
N GLY A 173 -6.23 26.70 -7.48
CA GLY A 173 -6.44 26.48 -6.05
C GLY A 173 -7.83 25.93 -5.71
N LEU A 174 -8.65 25.58 -6.69
CA LEU A 174 -9.96 24.99 -6.48
C LEU A 174 -9.82 23.54 -6.03
N THR A 175 -10.61 23.14 -5.03
CA THR A 175 -10.62 21.76 -4.54
C THR A 175 -11.13 20.82 -5.62
N VAL A 176 -10.33 19.81 -5.94
CA VAL A 176 -10.69 18.69 -6.82
C VAL A 176 -11.31 17.55 -6.00
N LEU A 177 -10.66 17.18 -4.89
CA LEU A 177 -11.12 16.15 -3.96
C LEU A 177 -10.56 16.42 -2.56
N ASP A 178 -11.38 16.28 -1.52
CA ASP A 178 -11.02 16.54 -0.11
C ASP A 178 -11.39 15.41 0.86
N HIS A 179 -11.91 14.29 0.34
CA HIS A 179 -12.30 13.12 1.11
C HIS A 179 -12.04 11.84 0.32
N ASP A 180 -12.04 10.70 1.00
CA ASP A 180 -12.00 9.40 0.34
C ASP A 180 -13.36 9.14 -0.34
N GLU A 181 -13.37 9.07 -1.67
CA GLU A 181 -14.61 8.87 -2.45
C GLU A 181 -15.02 7.40 -2.58
N HIS A 182 -14.14 6.46 -2.22
CA HIS A 182 -14.39 5.03 -2.34
C HIS A 182 -15.31 4.45 -1.24
N PRO A 183 -15.16 4.83 0.05
CA PRO A 183 -16.05 4.37 1.11
C PRO A 183 -17.55 4.48 0.75
N ARG A 184 -18.32 3.52 1.23
CA ARG A 184 -19.77 3.37 1.03
C ARG A 184 -20.44 3.22 2.41
N PRO A 185 -20.63 4.33 3.16
CA PRO A 185 -21.25 4.29 4.47
C PRO A 185 -22.65 3.65 4.43
N GLY A 186 -22.97 2.85 5.45
CA GLY A 186 -24.23 2.10 5.52
C GLY A 186 -24.24 0.76 4.79
N THR A 187 -23.08 0.33 4.27
CA THR A 187 -22.90 -1.04 3.75
C THR A 187 -23.17 -2.08 4.85
N THR A 188 -23.88 -3.14 4.50
CA THR A 188 -24.18 -4.27 5.38
C THR A 188 -23.79 -5.58 4.72
N ALA A 189 -23.48 -6.62 5.49
CA ALA A 189 -23.20 -7.94 4.96
C ALA A 189 -24.38 -8.50 4.12
N ASP A 190 -25.63 -8.17 4.45
CA ASP A 190 -26.81 -8.55 3.64
C ASP A 190 -26.82 -7.87 2.26
N SER A 191 -26.38 -6.61 2.18
CA SER A 191 -26.25 -5.91 0.91
C SER A 191 -25.09 -6.45 0.07
N LEU A 192 -23.98 -6.83 0.72
CA LEU A 192 -22.79 -7.39 0.07
C LEU A 192 -23.02 -8.81 -0.45
N GLY A 193 -23.78 -9.64 0.27
CA GLY A 193 -24.10 -11.01 -0.15
C GLY A 193 -24.82 -11.14 -1.50
N LYS A 194 -25.32 -10.03 -2.06
CA LYS A 194 -25.94 -9.97 -3.39
C LYS A 194 -24.94 -9.80 -4.53
N LEU A 195 -23.69 -9.44 -4.22
CA LEU A 195 -22.64 -9.23 -5.22
C LEU A 195 -22.13 -10.58 -5.76
N LYS A 196 -21.79 -10.59 -7.05
CA LYS A 196 -21.22 -11.76 -7.70
C LYS A 196 -19.74 -11.92 -7.32
N PRO A 197 -19.23 -13.14 -7.15
CA PRO A 197 -17.79 -13.37 -6.99
C PRO A 197 -16.99 -12.76 -8.13
N SER A 198 -15.90 -12.07 -7.82
CA SER A 198 -15.09 -11.37 -8.81
C SER A 198 -14.10 -12.28 -9.54
N PHE A 199 -13.74 -13.42 -8.93
CA PHE A 199 -12.64 -14.26 -9.41
C PHE A 199 -13.05 -15.66 -9.88
N ALA A 200 -14.34 -16.01 -9.82
CA ALA A 200 -14.82 -17.32 -10.25
C ALA A 200 -14.51 -17.61 -11.73
N ASP A 201 -14.79 -16.65 -12.64
CA ASP A 201 -14.57 -16.84 -14.07
C ASP A 201 -13.08 -16.97 -14.42
N ILE A 202 -12.20 -16.20 -13.77
CA ILE A 202 -10.75 -16.31 -14.00
C ILE A 202 -10.18 -17.60 -13.38
N GLY A 203 -10.76 -18.07 -12.26
CA GLY A 203 -10.44 -19.36 -11.65
C GLY A 203 -10.77 -20.54 -12.57
N GLU A 204 -12.03 -20.61 -13.01
CA GLU A 204 -12.55 -21.72 -13.83
C GLU A 204 -12.10 -21.62 -15.30
N LEU A 205 -12.47 -20.54 -16.00
CA LEU A 205 -12.22 -20.41 -17.44
C LEU A 205 -10.75 -20.06 -17.74
N GLY A 206 -10.10 -19.34 -16.82
CA GLY A 206 -8.67 -19.04 -16.91
C GLY A 206 -7.77 -20.20 -16.46
N GLY A 207 -8.32 -21.22 -15.81
CA GLY A 207 -7.60 -22.41 -15.36
C GLY A 207 -6.73 -22.21 -14.11
N PHE A 208 -6.78 -21.04 -13.46
CA PHE A 208 -5.96 -20.74 -12.30
C PHE A 208 -6.35 -21.52 -11.05
N ASP A 209 -7.62 -21.94 -10.93
CA ASP A 209 -8.03 -22.87 -9.87
C ASP A 209 -7.28 -24.19 -9.99
N ALA A 210 -7.18 -24.73 -11.20
CA ALA A 210 -6.48 -25.98 -11.43
C ALA A 210 -4.98 -25.86 -11.09
N VAL A 211 -4.35 -24.72 -11.39
CA VAL A 211 -2.95 -24.44 -11.02
C VAL A 211 -2.80 -24.40 -9.50
N ALA A 212 -3.69 -23.71 -8.80
CA ALA A 212 -3.67 -23.64 -7.33
C ALA A 212 -3.89 -25.03 -6.69
N LEU A 213 -4.90 -25.77 -7.15
CA LEU A 213 -5.26 -27.09 -6.62
C LEU A 213 -4.24 -28.18 -6.97
N GLN A 214 -3.43 -28.05 -8.02
CA GLN A 214 -2.29 -28.95 -8.25
C GLN A 214 -1.29 -28.91 -7.08
N LYS A 215 -1.09 -27.73 -6.49
CA LYS A 215 -0.23 -27.55 -5.32
C LYS A 215 -0.97 -27.87 -4.02
N TYR A 216 -2.19 -27.37 -3.88
CA TYR A 216 -3.07 -27.59 -2.73
C TYR A 216 -3.99 -28.80 -2.96
N HIS A 217 -3.39 -29.94 -3.32
CA HIS A 217 -4.06 -31.13 -3.80
C HIS A 217 -5.01 -31.82 -2.80
N TRP A 218 -4.99 -31.40 -1.54
CA TRP A 218 -5.93 -31.87 -0.51
C TRP A 218 -7.22 -31.04 -0.45
N VAL A 219 -7.26 -29.89 -1.13
CA VAL A 219 -8.46 -29.08 -1.30
C VAL A 219 -9.19 -29.58 -2.54
N GLU A 220 -10.47 -29.94 -2.40
CA GLU A 220 -11.25 -30.47 -3.53
C GLU A 220 -11.69 -29.37 -4.50
N LYS A 221 -12.09 -28.22 -3.95
CA LYS A 221 -12.62 -27.09 -4.71
C LYS A 221 -12.38 -25.79 -3.93
N ILE A 222 -12.07 -24.71 -4.65
CA ILE A 222 -11.99 -23.36 -4.10
C ILE A 222 -13.39 -22.76 -4.01
N ASP A 223 -13.73 -22.18 -2.85
CA ASP A 223 -14.96 -21.40 -2.66
C ASP A 223 -14.68 -19.92 -2.98
N HIS A 224 -15.30 -19.42 -4.05
CA HIS A 224 -15.12 -18.04 -4.48
C HIS A 224 -16.02 -17.09 -3.70
N VAL A 225 -15.50 -16.59 -2.58
CA VAL A 225 -16.22 -15.71 -1.67
C VAL A 225 -15.93 -14.23 -1.91
N HIS A 226 -14.81 -13.91 -2.57
CA HIS A 226 -14.39 -12.53 -2.76
C HIS A 226 -15.07 -11.86 -3.96
N HIS A 227 -15.40 -10.59 -3.78
CA HIS A 227 -15.98 -9.70 -4.76
C HIS A 227 -15.60 -8.23 -4.50
N ALA A 228 -16.02 -7.34 -5.41
CA ALA A 228 -15.75 -5.90 -5.35
C ALA A 228 -16.06 -5.20 -4.01
N GLY A 229 -17.01 -5.70 -3.21
CA GLY A 229 -17.36 -5.11 -1.92
C GLY A 229 -16.59 -5.64 -0.70
N ASN A 230 -15.77 -6.69 -0.84
CA ASN A 230 -14.96 -7.29 0.24
C ASN A 230 -13.49 -7.52 -0.21
N SER A 231 -13.09 -6.82 -1.27
CA SER A 231 -11.74 -6.71 -1.81
C SER A 231 -11.38 -5.22 -1.88
N SER A 232 -10.09 -4.88 -1.83
CA SER A 232 -9.65 -3.48 -1.85
C SER A 232 -10.10 -2.75 -3.12
N GLY A 233 -10.55 -1.50 -2.95
CA GLY A 233 -10.89 -0.62 -4.06
C GLY A 233 -9.69 -0.23 -4.92
N ILE A 234 -9.94 -0.03 -6.22
CA ILE A 234 -8.98 0.57 -7.15
C ILE A 234 -9.12 2.08 -7.05
N VAL A 235 -8.06 2.76 -6.58
CA VAL A 235 -8.08 4.19 -6.28
C VAL A 235 -6.82 4.90 -6.77
N ASP A 236 -6.90 6.23 -6.86
CA ASP A 236 -5.75 7.09 -7.10
C ASP A 236 -5.32 7.74 -5.78
N GLY A 237 -4.01 7.83 -5.50
CA GLY A 237 -3.53 8.45 -4.28
C GLY A 237 -2.01 8.58 -4.20
N ALA A 238 -1.56 9.41 -3.25
CA ALA A 238 -0.15 9.52 -2.87
C ALA A 238 -0.03 9.71 -1.36
N SER A 239 1.13 9.38 -0.80
CA SER A 239 1.46 9.65 0.60
C SER A 239 2.92 10.07 0.74
N LEU A 240 3.22 10.87 1.77
CA LEU A 240 4.57 11.25 2.17
C LEU A 240 4.71 11.30 3.69
N VAL A 241 5.85 10.83 4.17
CA VAL A 241 6.30 10.84 5.57
C VAL A 241 7.71 11.39 5.60
N ALA A 242 7.96 12.38 6.46
CA ALA A 242 9.31 12.88 6.72
C ALA A 242 9.98 12.02 7.81
N ILE A 243 11.13 11.43 7.50
CA ILE A 243 11.88 10.54 8.39
C ILE A 243 13.29 11.12 8.51
N GLY A 244 13.73 11.40 9.73
CA GLY A 244 15.05 11.98 9.95
C GLY A 244 15.66 11.60 11.29
N SER A 245 16.93 11.95 11.44
CA SER A 245 17.70 11.80 12.68
C SER A 245 17.16 12.71 13.80
N LYS A 246 17.57 12.45 15.04
CA LYS A 246 17.20 13.36 16.15
C LYS A 246 17.85 14.73 15.94
N GLU A 247 19.06 14.73 15.40
CA GLU A 247 19.91 15.88 15.17
C GLU A 247 19.29 16.84 14.15
N VAL A 248 18.76 16.33 13.03
CA VAL A 248 18.04 17.17 12.06
C VAL A 248 16.73 17.69 12.64
N GLY A 249 16.04 16.88 13.45
CA GLY A 249 14.84 17.29 14.16
C GLY A 249 15.10 18.47 15.10
N ASP A 250 16.17 18.39 15.91
CA ASP A 250 16.57 19.47 16.81
C ASP A 250 17.05 20.71 16.03
N ARG A 251 17.78 20.54 14.92
CA ARG A 251 18.29 21.63 14.07
C ARG A 251 17.18 22.50 13.50
N TYR A 252 16.09 21.89 13.03
CA TYR A 252 14.97 22.60 12.40
C TYR A 252 13.73 22.72 13.31
N GLY A 253 13.84 22.39 14.60
CA GLY A 253 12.72 22.49 15.54
C GLY A 253 11.54 21.55 15.22
N LEU A 254 11.79 20.43 14.55
CA LEU A 254 10.76 19.46 14.17
C LEU A 254 10.42 18.55 15.36
N ARG A 255 9.15 18.51 15.74
CA ARG A 255 8.68 17.64 16.83
C ARG A 255 8.51 16.19 16.34
N PRO A 256 9.26 15.20 16.87
CA PRO A 256 9.08 13.81 16.49
C PRO A 256 7.69 13.29 16.92
N ARG A 257 7.04 12.53 16.04
CA ARG A 257 5.69 11.94 16.27
C ARG A 257 5.72 10.47 16.66
N ALA A 258 6.69 9.72 16.17
CA ALA A 258 6.88 8.30 16.41
C ALA A 258 8.36 7.93 16.20
N ARG A 259 8.74 6.71 16.60
CA ARG A 259 10.07 6.14 16.35
C ARG A 259 9.91 4.79 15.67
N ILE A 260 10.68 4.55 14.60
CA ILE A 260 10.71 3.27 13.91
C ILE A 260 11.55 2.29 14.74
N VAL A 261 10.88 1.35 15.41
CA VAL A 261 11.52 0.38 16.33
C VAL A 261 12.25 -0.69 15.55
N SER A 262 11.57 -1.31 14.59
CA SER A 262 12.08 -2.39 13.74
C SER A 262 11.33 -2.44 12.43
N ALA A 263 11.99 -2.95 11.39
CA ALA A 263 11.38 -3.35 10.13
C ALA A 263 11.80 -4.78 9.80
N ALA A 264 10.93 -5.54 9.13
CA ALA A 264 11.23 -6.88 8.69
C ALA A 264 10.53 -7.22 7.38
N VAL A 265 11.30 -7.72 6.42
CA VAL A 265 10.78 -8.36 5.21
C VAL A 265 10.88 -9.88 5.39
N SER A 266 9.82 -10.58 5.01
CA SER A 266 9.77 -12.03 4.91
C SER A 266 8.89 -12.41 3.72
N GLY A 267 8.86 -13.70 3.38
CA GLY A 267 8.05 -14.23 2.30
C GLY A 267 7.34 -15.51 2.73
N SER A 268 6.33 -15.88 1.95
CA SER A 268 5.58 -17.11 2.08
C SER A 268 5.51 -17.82 0.72
N GLU A 269 4.81 -18.95 0.68
CA GLU A 269 4.58 -19.69 -0.55
C GLU A 269 3.82 -18.80 -1.58
N PRO A 270 4.31 -18.69 -2.84
CA PRO A 270 3.80 -17.73 -3.82
C PRO A 270 2.44 -18.07 -4.46
N THR A 271 1.99 -19.32 -4.49
CA THR A 271 0.69 -19.71 -5.09
C THR A 271 -0.48 -19.24 -4.23
N ILE A 272 -0.42 -19.39 -2.90
CA ILE A 272 -1.41 -18.79 -1.99
C ILE A 272 -1.19 -17.29 -1.80
N MET A 273 0.04 -16.82 -2.07
CA MET A 273 0.49 -15.42 -2.20
C MET A 273 0.38 -14.53 -0.96
N LEU A 274 -0.78 -14.49 -0.30
CA LEU A 274 -1.18 -13.45 0.64
C LEU A 274 -0.89 -13.78 2.11
N THR A 275 -0.15 -14.85 2.39
CA THR A 275 0.19 -15.30 3.75
C THR A 275 1.50 -14.69 4.28
N GLY A 276 2.12 -13.78 3.53
CA GLY A 276 3.36 -13.09 3.89
C GLY A 276 3.32 -12.19 5.14
N PRO A 277 2.19 -11.57 5.53
CA PRO A 277 2.13 -10.71 6.72
C PRO A 277 2.51 -11.45 8.02
N ALA A 278 2.00 -12.66 8.24
CA ALA A 278 2.25 -13.42 9.47
C ALA A 278 3.74 -13.66 9.78
N PRO A 279 4.57 -14.23 8.87
CA PRO A 279 6.00 -14.40 9.12
C PRO A 279 6.77 -13.06 9.18
N ALA A 280 6.35 -12.03 8.44
CA ALA A 280 6.97 -10.70 8.53
C ALA A 280 6.74 -10.06 9.91
N THR A 281 5.51 -10.10 10.42
CA THR A 281 5.14 -9.59 11.75
C THR A 281 5.90 -10.32 12.86
N ARG A 282 5.96 -11.66 12.84
CA ARG A 282 6.74 -12.44 13.83
C ARG A 282 8.22 -12.05 13.81
N LYS A 283 8.80 -11.85 12.63
CA LYS A 283 10.20 -11.41 12.49
C LYS A 283 10.43 -9.99 12.99
N ALA A 284 9.49 -9.07 12.75
CA ALA A 284 9.56 -7.70 13.25
C ALA A 284 9.51 -7.65 14.78
N LEU A 285 8.52 -8.34 15.38
CA LEU A 285 8.38 -8.48 16.84
C LEU A 285 9.65 -9.06 17.49
N ALA A 286 10.16 -10.17 16.94
CA ALA A 286 11.40 -10.78 17.43
C ALA A 286 12.61 -9.84 17.34
N LYS A 287 12.74 -9.05 16.27
CA LYS A 287 13.81 -8.03 16.14
C LYS A 287 13.68 -6.90 17.16
N ALA A 288 12.46 -6.54 17.53
CA ALA A 288 12.18 -5.52 18.53
C ALA A 288 12.29 -6.04 19.97
N GLY A 289 12.33 -7.36 20.17
CA GLY A 289 12.23 -7.97 21.50
C GLY A 289 10.84 -7.81 22.11
N LEU A 290 9.79 -7.77 21.26
CA LEU A 290 8.39 -7.58 21.64
C LEU A 290 7.55 -8.82 21.30
N THR A 291 6.37 -8.88 21.89
CA THR A 291 5.31 -9.86 21.64
C THR A 291 4.05 -9.15 21.12
N ILE A 292 3.03 -9.91 20.72
CA ILE A 292 1.76 -9.31 20.26
C ILE A 292 1.03 -8.57 21.39
N ASP A 293 1.22 -8.98 22.64
CA ASP A 293 0.60 -8.36 23.82
C ASP A 293 1.20 -6.97 24.11
N ASP A 294 2.36 -6.65 23.52
CA ASP A 294 3.00 -5.33 23.62
C ASP A 294 2.49 -4.33 22.56
N ILE A 295 1.59 -4.75 21.66
CA ILE A 295 1.14 -3.95 20.53
C ILE A 295 -0.28 -3.43 20.78
N ASP A 296 -0.40 -2.11 20.97
CA ASP A 296 -1.69 -1.45 21.20
C ASP A 296 -2.60 -1.48 19.96
N LEU A 297 -2.01 -1.39 18.76
CA LEU A 297 -2.72 -1.28 17.49
C LEU A 297 -2.02 -2.07 16.40
N VAL A 298 -2.81 -2.85 15.65
CA VAL A 298 -2.38 -3.61 14.48
C VAL A 298 -3.05 -3.03 13.25
N GLU A 299 -2.24 -2.56 12.30
CA GLU A 299 -2.68 -2.08 11.00
C GLU A 299 -2.20 -3.07 9.93
N ILE A 300 -3.14 -3.67 9.21
CA ILE A 300 -2.87 -4.61 8.11
C ILE A 300 -3.69 -4.16 6.91
N ASN A 301 -3.05 -4.07 5.74
CA ASN A 301 -3.74 -3.68 4.51
C ASN A 301 -4.84 -4.70 4.14
N GLU A 302 -6.06 -4.20 3.94
CA GLU A 302 -7.25 -4.98 3.60
C GLU A 302 -7.33 -5.27 2.09
N ALA A 303 -6.35 -6.00 1.54
CA ALA A 303 -6.36 -6.39 0.12
C ALA A 303 -7.59 -7.25 -0.21
N PHE A 304 -7.85 -8.23 0.66
CA PHE A 304 -8.99 -9.13 0.67
C PHE A 304 -9.37 -9.39 2.13
N ALA A 305 -10.64 -9.72 2.39
CA ALA A 305 -11.13 -9.87 3.75
C ALA A 305 -10.67 -11.16 4.46
N ALA A 306 -10.34 -12.22 3.71
CA ALA A 306 -9.90 -13.52 4.26
C ALA A 306 -8.45 -13.55 4.75
#